data_AF-A0A418X5Z7-F1
#
_entry.id   AF-A0A418X5Z7-F1
#
_cell.length_a   1.000
_cell.length_b   1.000
_cell.length_c   1.000
_cell.angle_alpha   90.00
_cell.angle_beta   90.00
_cell.angle_gamma   90.00
#
_symmetry.space_group_name_H-M   'P 1'
#
loop_
_entity.id
_entity.type
_entity.pdbx_description
1 polymer ?
#
loop_
_entity_poly.entity_id
_entity_poly.type
_entity_poly.pdbx_seq_one_letter_code
_entity_poly.pdbx_strand_id
1 'polypeptide(L)'
;MKNNPLENAKVAAASRLPAKRGVRVEVQDLSKSYAGREVLKSVALHIEAGEFVAIVGRSGCGKSTLLRLLAGLEHADGGRIAFGESTESKPQTRIMFQDSRLLPWKRVLDNVALGLQAASGKAVQALQNVGLQERAKEWPAVLSGGQRQRVALARALVHDPELLLLDEPLGALDALTRIEMQQLIETLWRERGFTAVLVTHDVQEAIALADRVILIEDGRITLDERIDLQRPRSRGNAAFAQWEERILARVLQHPASAPDEVLGDVSLLKTVTQVAWAI
;
A
#
# COMPACT_ATOMS: atom_id res chain seq x y z
N MET A 1 -13.90 -18.79 58.44
CA MET A 1 -13.39 -18.78 57.05
C MET A 1 -13.56 -17.36 56.53
N LYS A 2 -12.46 -16.59 56.49
CA LYS A 2 -12.47 -15.16 56.11
C LYS A 2 -12.31 -15.09 54.60
N ASN A 3 -13.36 -14.70 53.88
CA ASN A 3 -13.26 -14.37 52.46
C ASN A 3 -12.54 -13.02 52.34
N ASN A 4 -11.34 -13.06 51.78
CA ASN A 4 -10.49 -11.89 51.57
C ASN A 4 -10.90 -11.20 50.26
N PRO A 5 -11.39 -9.94 50.28
CA PRO A 5 -11.86 -9.25 49.07
C PRO A 5 -10.73 -8.82 48.11
N LEU A 6 -9.46 -9.10 48.44
CA LEU A 6 -8.29 -8.66 47.68
C LEU A 6 -7.78 -9.69 46.65
N GLU A 7 -8.27 -10.94 46.67
CA GLU A 7 -7.88 -11.96 45.69
C GLU A 7 -8.68 -11.89 44.38
N ASN A 8 -9.89 -11.34 44.39
CA ASN A 8 -10.70 -11.20 43.17
C ASN A 8 -10.33 -9.97 42.31
N ALA A 9 -9.43 -9.10 42.79
CA ALA A 9 -8.99 -7.91 42.06
C ALA A 9 -7.84 -8.18 41.06
N LYS A 10 -7.23 -9.38 41.08
CA LYS A 10 -6.04 -9.69 40.26
C LYS A 10 -6.29 -10.57 39.02
N VAL A 11 -7.53 -10.94 38.72
CA VAL A 11 -7.87 -11.80 37.56
C VAL A 11 -8.52 -11.02 36.40
N ALA A 12 -8.76 -9.71 36.52
CA ALA A 12 -9.41 -8.90 35.49
C ALA A 12 -8.46 -8.07 34.60
N ALA A 13 -7.16 -8.38 34.58
CA ALA A 13 -6.19 -7.78 33.65
C ALA A 13 -5.76 -8.79 32.58
N ALA A 14 -6.72 -9.48 31.96
CA ALA A 14 -6.49 -10.04 30.65
C ALA A 14 -6.28 -8.84 29.70
N SER A 15 -5.02 -8.65 29.29
CA SER A 15 -4.59 -7.75 28.23
C SER A 15 -5.61 -7.78 27.08
N ARG A 16 -6.50 -6.78 27.03
CA ARG A 16 -7.30 -6.53 25.83
C ARG A 16 -6.29 -6.12 24.78
N LEU A 17 -5.98 -7.03 23.86
CA LEU A 17 -5.40 -6.67 22.57
C LEU A 17 -6.17 -5.43 22.08
N PRO A 18 -5.50 -4.33 21.70
CA PRO A 18 -6.21 -3.16 21.22
C PRO A 18 -7.16 -3.59 20.10
N ALA A 19 -8.42 -3.16 20.19
CA ALA A 19 -9.43 -3.49 19.19
C ALA A 19 -8.86 -3.17 17.79
N LYS A 20 -8.94 -4.13 16.86
CA LYS A 20 -8.50 -3.95 15.47
C LYS A 20 -9.07 -2.62 14.96
N ARG A 21 -8.19 -1.70 14.54
CA ARG A 21 -8.57 -0.32 14.16
C ARG A 21 -8.90 -0.15 12.68
N GLY A 22 -9.06 -1.22 11.93
CA GLY A 22 -9.42 -1.14 10.52
C GLY A 22 -10.77 -0.44 10.31
N VAL A 23 -10.94 0.16 9.14
CA VAL A 23 -12.19 0.76 8.69
C VAL A 23 -12.65 0.06 7.42
N ARG A 24 -13.94 -0.26 7.35
CA ARG A 24 -14.56 -0.74 6.11
C ARG A 24 -14.57 0.39 5.09
N VAL A 25 -14.19 0.11 3.84
CA VAL A 25 -14.24 1.09 2.74
C VAL A 25 -15.25 0.63 1.72
N GLU A 26 -16.18 1.50 1.34
CA GLU A 26 -17.18 1.21 0.33
C GLU A 26 -17.19 2.29 -0.75
N VAL A 27 -16.90 1.87 -1.98
CA VAL A 27 -16.83 2.69 -3.17
C VAL A 27 -17.95 2.26 -4.10
N GLN A 28 -18.81 3.19 -4.50
CA GLN A 28 -19.94 2.93 -5.38
C GLN A 28 -19.92 3.88 -6.56
N ASP A 29 -19.95 3.31 -7.77
CA ASP A 29 -20.01 4.02 -9.06
C ASP A 29 -19.05 5.20 -9.19
N LEU A 30 -17.84 5.03 -8.64
CA LEU A 30 -16.85 6.09 -8.57
C LEU A 30 -16.31 6.41 -9.97
N SER A 31 -16.41 7.68 -10.36
CA SER A 31 -15.89 8.16 -11.63
C SER A 31 -14.97 9.36 -11.46
N LYS A 32 -13.96 9.43 -12.34
CA LYS A 32 -13.01 10.54 -12.38
C LYS A 32 -12.50 10.78 -13.80
N SER A 33 -12.51 12.04 -14.20
CA SER A 33 -12.04 12.55 -15.47
C SER A 33 -11.04 13.69 -15.29
N TYR A 34 -10.09 13.80 -16.21
CA TYR A 34 -9.20 14.95 -16.32
C TYR A 34 -9.21 15.46 -17.74
N ALA A 35 -9.46 16.76 -17.92
CA ALA A 35 -9.48 17.41 -19.23
C ALA A 35 -10.30 16.64 -20.28
N GLY A 36 -11.46 16.11 -19.88
CA GLY A 36 -12.35 15.32 -20.76
C GLY A 36 -11.98 13.85 -20.94
N ARG A 37 -10.84 13.38 -20.42
CA ARG A 37 -10.47 11.96 -20.43
C ARG A 37 -10.88 11.28 -19.13
N GLU A 38 -11.76 10.29 -19.24
CA GLU A 38 -12.19 9.47 -18.10
C GLU A 38 -11.08 8.49 -17.69
N VAL A 39 -10.63 8.58 -16.44
CA VAL A 39 -9.57 7.76 -15.83
C VAL A 39 -10.15 6.66 -14.95
N LEU A 40 -11.27 6.92 -14.26
CA LEU A 40 -12.03 5.90 -13.52
C LEU A 40 -13.48 5.90 -14.01
N LYS A 41 -14.01 4.72 -14.31
CA LYS A 41 -15.30 4.51 -15.00
C LYS A 41 -16.23 3.63 -14.18
N SER A 42 -17.06 4.23 -13.32
CA SER A 42 -18.02 3.53 -12.45
C SER A 42 -17.38 2.41 -11.62
N VAL A 43 -16.30 2.75 -10.91
CA VAL A 43 -15.59 1.78 -10.07
C VAL A 43 -16.42 1.47 -8.84
N ALA A 44 -16.67 0.18 -8.59
CA ALA A 44 -17.30 -0.32 -7.38
C ALA A 44 -16.34 -1.23 -6.63
N LEU A 45 -16.09 -0.94 -5.37
CA LEU A 45 -15.14 -1.67 -4.53
C LEU A 45 -15.60 -1.69 -3.08
N HIS A 46 -15.52 -2.85 -2.45
CA HIS A 46 -15.77 -3.02 -1.03
C HIS A 46 -14.55 -3.63 -0.35
N ILE A 47 -14.09 -3.04 0.74
CA ILE A 47 -12.95 -3.51 1.54
C ILE A 47 -13.40 -3.69 2.98
N GLU A 48 -13.16 -4.87 3.54
CA GLU A 48 -13.50 -5.18 4.92
C GLU A 48 -12.53 -4.50 5.92
N ALA A 49 -13.02 -4.23 7.13
CA ALA A 49 -12.20 -3.64 8.16
C ALA A 49 -11.01 -4.56 8.54
N GLY A 50 -9.80 -4.05 8.35
CA GLY A 50 -8.55 -4.75 8.62
C GLY A 50 -8.05 -5.62 7.47
N GLU A 51 -8.74 -5.62 6.32
CA GLU A 51 -8.31 -6.32 5.11
C GLU A 51 -7.09 -5.63 4.48
N PHE A 52 -6.17 -6.44 3.93
CA PHE A 52 -5.09 -5.95 3.09
C PHE A 52 -5.44 -6.19 1.62
N VAL A 53 -5.66 -5.13 0.87
CA VAL A 53 -6.03 -5.19 -0.56
C VAL A 53 -4.89 -4.67 -1.41
N ALA A 54 -4.51 -5.39 -2.46
CA ALA A 54 -3.58 -4.91 -3.47
C ALA A 54 -4.30 -4.58 -4.77
N ILE A 55 -3.99 -3.43 -5.34
CA ILE A 55 -4.48 -2.94 -6.62
C ILE A 55 -3.31 -3.01 -7.60
N VAL A 56 -3.47 -3.88 -8.58
CA VAL A 56 -2.52 -4.10 -9.67
C VAL A 56 -3.10 -3.60 -10.98
N GLY A 57 -2.22 -3.39 -11.96
CA GLY A 57 -2.59 -2.92 -13.30
C GLY A 57 -1.46 -2.15 -13.95
N ARG A 58 -1.57 -1.92 -15.26
CA ARG A 58 -0.55 -1.21 -16.04
C ARG A 58 -0.43 0.26 -15.62
N SER A 59 0.68 0.89 -16.02
CA SER A 59 0.85 2.34 -15.83
C SER A 59 -0.29 3.10 -16.52
N GLY A 60 -0.84 4.11 -15.84
CA GLY A 60 -1.90 4.95 -16.40
C GLY A 60 -3.34 4.41 -16.30
N CYS A 61 -3.58 3.22 -15.73
CA CYS A 61 -4.95 2.69 -15.60
C CYS A 61 -5.80 3.32 -14.47
N GLY A 62 -5.25 4.26 -13.69
CA GLY A 62 -6.00 5.00 -12.66
C GLY A 62 -5.75 4.59 -11.20
N LYS A 63 -4.81 3.68 -10.91
CA LYS A 63 -4.50 3.20 -9.55
C LYS A 63 -4.22 4.32 -8.54
N SER A 64 -3.27 5.20 -8.85
CA SER A 64 -2.92 6.33 -7.96
C SER A 64 -4.01 7.40 -7.91
N THR A 65 -4.89 7.47 -8.91
CA THR A 65 -6.10 8.34 -8.86
C THR A 65 -7.11 7.78 -7.87
N LEU A 66 -7.41 6.47 -7.92
CA LEU A 66 -8.26 5.81 -6.93
C LEU A 66 -7.71 5.98 -5.52
N LEU A 67 -6.40 5.80 -5.34
CA LEU A 67 -5.75 5.95 -4.04
C LEU A 67 -5.81 7.39 -3.50
N ARG A 68 -5.67 8.41 -4.36
CA ARG A 68 -5.86 9.83 -3.98
C ARG A 68 -7.30 10.17 -3.61
N LEU A 69 -8.28 9.58 -4.29
CA LEU A 69 -9.71 9.72 -3.96
C LEU A 69 -10.01 9.10 -2.60
N LEU A 70 -9.51 7.88 -2.33
CA LEU A 70 -9.62 7.23 -1.02
C LEU A 70 -8.95 8.05 0.10
N ALA A 71 -7.84 8.71 -0.20
CA ALA A 71 -7.15 9.60 0.73
C ALA A 71 -7.89 10.93 1.00
N GLY A 72 -8.92 11.24 0.21
CA GLY A 72 -9.59 12.55 0.23
C GLY A 72 -8.69 13.70 -0.24
N LEU A 73 -7.64 13.40 -1.00
CA LEU A 73 -6.75 14.39 -1.62
C LEU A 73 -7.30 14.92 -2.95
N GLU A 74 -8.37 14.32 -3.42
CA GLU A 74 -9.04 14.66 -4.67
C GLU A 74 -10.55 14.44 -4.54
N HIS A 75 -11.33 15.15 -5.35
CA HIS A 75 -12.78 14.99 -5.44
C HIS A 75 -13.15 14.11 -6.63
N ALA A 76 -14.09 13.19 -6.41
CA ALA A 76 -14.70 12.41 -7.48
C ALA A 76 -15.63 13.28 -8.32
N ASP A 77 -15.79 12.94 -9.59
CA ASP A 77 -16.75 13.62 -10.47
C ASP A 77 -18.14 12.96 -10.39
N GLY A 78 -18.20 11.70 -9.95
CA GLY A 78 -19.42 10.95 -9.69
C GLY A 78 -19.18 9.76 -8.74
N GLY A 79 -20.28 9.19 -8.26
CA GLY A 79 -20.26 8.11 -7.27
C GLY A 79 -20.02 8.60 -5.84
N ARG A 80 -19.76 7.66 -4.93
CA ARG A 80 -19.50 7.96 -3.51
C ARG A 80 -18.48 7.01 -2.89
N ILE A 81 -17.79 7.51 -1.87
CA ILE A 81 -16.90 6.75 -0.99
C ILE A 81 -17.44 6.88 0.43
N ALA A 82 -17.68 5.75 1.08
CA ALA A 82 -18.15 5.66 2.46
C ALA A 82 -17.14 4.87 3.30
N PHE A 83 -17.05 5.22 4.59
CA PHE A 83 -16.11 4.61 5.53
C PHE A 83 -16.86 4.15 6.78
N GLY A 84 -16.81 2.85 7.09
CA GLY A 84 -17.61 2.28 8.17
C GLY A 84 -19.11 2.37 7.88
N GLU A 85 -19.91 2.62 8.93
CA GLU A 85 -21.38 2.70 8.83
C GLU A 85 -21.89 4.12 8.49
N SER A 86 -21.01 5.13 8.48
CA SER A 86 -21.39 6.53 8.25
C SER A 86 -20.64 7.12 7.05
N THR A 87 -21.33 7.92 6.24
CA THR A 87 -20.72 8.69 5.15
C THR A 87 -20.00 9.95 5.63
N GLU A 88 -20.23 10.39 6.88
CA GLU A 88 -19.71 11.67 7.39
C GLU A 88 -18.41 11.52 8.19
N SER A 89 -18.18 10.38 8.84
CA SER A 89 -16.94 10.14 9.58
C SER A 89 -15.81 9.77 8.63
N LYS A 90 -14.85 10.69 8.45
CA LYS A 90 -13.61 10.37 7.74
C LYS A 90 -12.68 9.58 8.67
N PRO A 91 -12.16 8.43 8.24
CA PRO A 91 -11.23 7.67 9.05
C PRO A 91 -9.89 8.39 9.16
N GLN A 92 -9.07 7.97 10.12
CA GLN A 92 -7.68 8.41 10.17
C GLN A 92 -6.88 7.76 9.03
N THR A 93 -6.92 8.39 7.85
CA THR A 93 -6.23 7.92 6.66
C THR A 93 -4.82 8.48 6.58
N ARG A 94 -3.84 7.62 6.29
CA ARG A 94 -2.46 8.00 6.00
C ARG A 94 -2.02 7.41 4.67
N ILE A 95 -1.20 8.16 3.95
CA ILE A 95 -0.66 7.78 2.65
C ILE A 95 0.87 7.73 2.71
N MET A 96 1.44 6.66 2.17
CA MET A 96 2.87 6.50 1.93
C MET A 96 3.07 6.46 0.41
N PHE A 97 3.90 7.36 -0.10
CA PHE A 97 4.21 7.47 -1.52
C PHE A 97 5.48 6.70 -1.86
N GLN A 98 5.67 6.42 -3.15
CA GLN A 98 6.89 5.82 -3.70
C GLN A 98 8.14 6.59 -3.31
N ASP A 99 8.12 7.92 -3.36
CA ASP A 99 9.15 8.74 -2.71
C ASP A 99 8.82 8.87 -1.21
N SER A 100 9.80 8.55 -0.37
CA SER A 100 9.73 8.72 1.08
C SER A 100 9.30 10.13 1.53
N ARG A 101 9.49 11.17 0.70
CA ARG A 101 9.09 12.56 0.97
C ARG A 101 9.44 13.01 2.39
N LEU A 102 10.61 12.59 2.88
CA LEU A 102 11.13 13.05 4.16
C LEU A 102 11.56 14.51 4.01
N LEU A 103 11.29 15.34 5.02
CA LEU A 103 11.74 16.71 5.06
C LEU A 103 13.26 16.73 5.29
N PRO A 104 14.07 17.16 4.30
CA PRO A 104 15.53 17.00 4.36
C PRO A 104 16.18 17.87 5.43
N TRP A 105 15.51 18.96 5.84
CA TRP A 105 15.94 19.88 6.90
C TRP A 105 15.45 19.49 8.30
N LYS A 106 14.85 18.31 8.47
CA LYS A 106 14.45 17.76 9.77
C LYS A 106 15.16 16.45 10.04
N ARG A 107 15.47 16.16 11.30
CA ARG A 107 16.04 14.86 11.70
C ARG A 107 15.02 13.75 11.51
N VAL A 108 15.50 12.50 11.57
CA VAL A 108 14.66 11.30 11.42
C VAL A 108 13.52 11.27 12.43
N LEU A 109 13.81 11.54 13.71
CA LEU A 109 12.78 11.60 14.75
C LEU A 109 11.73 12.68 14.47
N ASP A 110 12.18 13.86 14.05
CA ASP A 110 11.28 14.98 13.76
C ASP A 110 10.43 14.75 12.51
N ASN A 111 10.95 13.97 11.55
CA ASN A 111 10.19 13.50 10.39
C ASN A 111 9.07 12.56 10.83
N VAL A 112 9.36 11.60 11.71
CA VAL A 112 8.34 10.70 12.25
C VAL A 112 7.33 11.48 13.10
N ALA A 113 7.77 12.43 13.91
CA ALA A 113 6.90 13.20 14.80
C ALA A 113 6.02 14.26 14.10
N LEU A 114 6.07 14.39 12.77
CA LEU A 114 5.29 15.38 12.04
C LEU A 114 3.79 15.25 12.35
N GLY A 115 3.17 16.37 12.73
CA GLY A 115 1.75 16.44 13.09
C GLY A 115 1.40 15.99 14.51
N LEU A 116 2.38 15.59 15.32
CA LEU A 116 2.18 15.34 16.75
C LEU A 116 2.41 16.63 17.54
N GLN A 117 1.64 16.85 18.62
CA GLN A 117 1.73 18.07 19.44
C GLN A 117 2.97 18.13 20.37
N ALA A 118 3.89 17.16 20.31
CA ALA A 118 5.24 17.21 20.90
C ALA A 118 6.09 16.06 20.32
N ALA A 119 7.43 16.15 20.45
CA ALA A 119 8.36 15.03 20.16
C ALA A 119 8.13 13.90 21.18
N SER A 120 7.06 13.15 20.95
CA SER A 120 6.50 12.21 21.92
C SER A 120 7.24 10.87 21.90
N GLY A 121 7.15 10.14 23.02
CA GLY A 121 7.59 8.74 23.08
C GLY A 121 6.98 7.87 21.97
N LYS A 122 5.83 8.26 21.38
CA LYS A 122 5.26 7.56 20.22
C LYS A 122 6.17 7.58 19.00
N ALA A 123 6.85 8.70 18.71
CA ALA A 123 7.73 8.78 17.55
C ALA A 123 8.98 7.90 17.73
N VAL A 124 9.51 7.83 18.96
CA VAL A 124 10.59 6.91 19.32
C VAL A 124 10.14 5.46 19.19
N GLN A 125 8.96 5.12 19.70
CA GLN A 125 8.38 3.78 19.57
C GLN A 125 8.13 3.40 18.11
N ALA A 126 7.64 4.33 17.29
CA ALA A 126 7.44 4.09 15.86
C ALA A 126 8.76 3.81 15.14
N LEU A 127 9.85 4.53 15.49
CA LEU A 127 11.18 4.23 14.98
C LEU A 127 11.71 2.88 15.47
N GLN A 128 11.44 2.51 16.72
CA GLN A 128 11.81 1.21 17.26
C GLN A 128 11.13 0.07 16.50
N ASN A 129 9.84 0.20 16.21
CA ASN A 129 9.05 -0.80 15.48
C ASN A 129 9.57 -1.04 14.06
N VAL A 130 10.26 -0.06 13.46
CA VAL A 130 10.90 -0.20 12.14
C VAL A 130 12.41 -0.43 12.22
N GLY A 131 12.95 -0.64 13.42
CA GLY A 131 14.38 -0.93 13.64
C GLY A 131 15.33 0.25 13.41
N LEU A 132 14.87 1.50 13.55
CA LEU A 132 15.64 2.72 13.29
C LEU A 132 15.75 3.68 14.48
N GLN A 133 15.50 3.21 15.69
CA GLN A 133 15.60 4.02 16.90
C GLN A 133 16.98 4.67 17.06
N GLU A 134 18.06 3.94 16.80
CA GLU A 134 19.44 4.44 16.94
C GLU A 134 19.77 5.57 15.95
N ARG A 135 19.05 5.62 14.83
CA ARG A 135 19.23 6.61 13.75
C ARG A 135 18.36 7.85 13.97
N ALA A 136 17.64 7.97 15.08
CA ALA A 136 16.68 9.04 15.38
C ALA A 136 17.24 10.46 15.23
N LYS A 137 18.53 10.65 15.53
CA LYS A 137 19.20 11.97 15.51
C LYS A 137 19.85 12.30 14.16
N GLU A 138 19.81 11.38 13.20
CA GLU A 138 20.42 11.59 11.89
C GLU A 138 19.55 12.42 10.95
N TRP A 139 20.15 12.85 9.85
CA TRP A 139 19.47 13.53 8.74
C TRP A 139 19.05 12.52 7.67
N PRO A 140 17.92 12.71 6.96
CA PRO A 140 17.48 11.80 5.90
C PRO A 140 18.52 11.53 4.80
N ALA A 141 19.43 12.47 4.55
CA ALA A 141 20.46 12.37 3.52
C ALA A 141 21.48 11.25 3.76
N VAL A 142 21.72 10.84 5.01
CA VAL A 142 22.68 9.78 5.34
C VAL A 142 22.06 8.37 5.40
N LEU A 143 20.74 8.27 5.23
CA LEU A 143 20.01 7.01 5.23
C LEU A 143 20.09 6.34 3.85
N SER A 144 20.07 5.01 3.81
CA SER A 144 19.83 4.25 2.57
C SER A 144 18.40 4.44 2.07
N GLY A 145 18.12 4.07 0.82
CA GLY A 145 16.76 4.10 0.26
C GLY A 145 15.74 3.32 1.11
N GLY A 146 16.10 2.09 1.50
CA GLY A 146 15.30 1.26 2.40
C GLY A 146 15.06 1.89 3.78
N GLN A 147 16.10 2.48 4.37
CA GLN A 147 15.98 3.17 5.65
C GLN A 147 15.03 4.37 5.55
N ARG A 148 15.11 5.17 4.47
CA ARG A 148 14.16 6.28 4.24
C ARG A 148 12.72 5.78 4.11
N GLN A 149 12.50 4.64 3.45
CA GLN A 149 11.16 4.05 3.37
C GLN A 149 10.65 3.56 4.73
N ARG A 150 11.50 2.95 5.56
CA ARG A 150 11.15 2.57 6.93
C ARG A 150 10.79 3.78 7.79
N VAL A 151 11.52 4.89 7.67
CA VAL A 151 11.16 6.15 8.35
C VAL A 151 9.83 6.70 7.85
N ALA A 152 9.56 6.66 6.54
CA ALA A 152 8.29 7.07 5.97
C ALA A 152 7.11 6.21 6.47
N LEU A 153 7.31 4.89 6.59
CA LEU A 153 6.34 3.98 7.18
C LEU A 153 6.10 4.29 8.66
N ALA A 154 7.16 4.50 9.45
CA ALA A 154 7.04 4.91 10.84
C ALA A 154 6.26 6.22 10.99
N ARG A 155 6.53 7.21 10.14
CA ARG A 155 5.78 8.48 10.08
C ARG A 155 4.30 8.28 9.75
N ALA A 156 3.97 7.37 8.84
CA ALA A 156 2.58 7.06 8.52
C ALA A 156 1.87 6.37 9.71
N LEU A 157 2.57 5.46 10.40
CA LEU A 157 1.98 4.66 11.48
C LEU A 157 1.94 5.35 12.84
N VAL A 158 2.72 6.41 13.07
CA VAL A 158 2.79 7.08 14.39
C VAL A 158 1.44 7.67 14.84
N HIS A 159 0.57 7.97 13.88
CA HIS A 159 -0.78 8.50 14.10
C HIS A 159 -1.83 7.41 14.30
N ASP A 160 -1.43 6.14 14.37
CA ASP A 160 -2.30 4.99 14.57
C ASP A 160 -3.48 4.95 13.55
N PRO A 161 -3.20 4.98 12.24
CA PRO A 161 -4.22 5.11 11.19
C PRO A 161 -5.18 3.91 11.14
N GLU A 162 -6.42 4.18 10.76
CA GLU A 162 -7.44 3.16 10.50
C GLU A 162 -7.34 2.62 9.06
N LEU A 163 -6.91 3.50 8.13
CA LEU A 163 -6.67 3.21 6.72
C LEU A 163 -5.26 3.66 6.33
N LEU A 164 -4.44 2.71 5.88
CA LEU A 164 -3.11 2.97 5.33
C LEU A 164 -3.11 2.74 3.82
N LEU A 165 -2.79 3.79 3.07
CA LEU A 165 -2.68 3.78 1.62
C LEU A 165 -1.20 3.76 1.23
N LEU A 166 -0.83 2.84 0.37
CA LEU A 166 0.55 2.58 -0.04
C LEU A 166 0.64 2.70 -1.55
N ASP A 167 1.26 3.77 -2.07
CA ASP A 167 1.40 4.03 -3.51
C ASP A 167 2.81 3.67 -3.97
N GLU A 168 2.99 2.45 -4.48
CA GLU A 168 4.26 1.86 -4.92
C GLU A 168 5.43 2.00 -3.91
N PRO A 169 5.23 1.69 -2.60
CA PRO A 169 6.24 1.97 -1.56
C PRO A 169 7.53 1.13 -1.70
N LEU A 170 7.50 0.08 -2.51
CA LEU A 170 8.57 -0.91 -2.65
C LEU A 170 9.36 -0.82 -3.98
N GLY A 171 8.86 -0.04 -4.95
CA GLY A 171 9.37 -0.07 -6.33
C GLY A 171 10.82 0.41 -6.48
N ALA A 172 11.32 1.26 -5.57
CA ALA A 172 12.69 1.78 -5.61
C ALA A 172 13.70 0.97 -4.76
N LEU A 173 13.29 -0.17 -4.19
CA LEU A 173 14.12 -0.98 -3.30
C LEU A 173 14.81 -2.12 -4.06
N ASP A 174 16.03 -2.47 -3.65
CA ASP A 174 16.68 -3.71 -4.07
C ASP A 174 15.93 -4.95 -3.54
N ALA A 175 16.23 -6.12 -4.09
CA ALA A 175 15.48 -7.35 -3.81
C ALA A 175 15.46 -7.74 -2.32
N LEU A 176 16.60 -7.64 -1.63
CA LEU A 176 16.69 -8.04 -0.22
C LEU A 176 15.93 -7.05 0.67
N THR A 177 16.21 -5.76 0.49
CA THR A 177 15.52 -4.69 1.22
C THR A 177 14.01 -4.73 0.99
N ARG A 178 13.57 -5.05 -0.23
CA ARG A 178 12.15 -5.24 -0.56
C ARG A 178 11.52 -6.37 0.23
N ILE A 179 12.16 -7.53 0.30
CA ILE A 179 11.66 -8.69 1.08
C ILE A 179 11.55 -8.32 2.57
N GLU A 180 12.57 -7.68 3.13
CA GLU A 180 12.53 -7.24 4.54
C GLU A 180 11.41 -6.23 4.78
N MET A 181 11.20 -5.29 3.84
CA MET A 181 10.15 -4.28 3.95
C MET A 181 8.75 -4.90 3.82
N GLN A 182 8.56 -5.90 2.97
CA GLN A 182 7.31 -6.67 2.87
C GLN A 182 6.98 -7.33 4.22
N GLN A 183 7.95 -8.05 4.80
CA GLN A 183 7.79 -8.71 6.09
C GLN A 183 7.48 -7.71 7.22
N LEU A 184 8.14 -6.56 7.21
CA LEU A 184 7.88 -5.48 8.16
C LEU A 184 6.45 -4.94 8.04
N ILE A 185 5.99 -4.64 6.82
CA ILE A 185 4.63 -4.16 6.56
C ILE A 185 3.59 -5.20 7.01
N GLU A 186 3.78 -6.47 6.63
CA GLU A 186 2.88 -7.57 7.02
C GLU A 186 2.79 -7.70 8.54
N THR A 187 3.94 -7.67 9.23
CA THR A 187 4.00 -7.79 10.70
C THR A 187 3.23 -6.64 11.36
N LEU A 188 3.52 -5.40 10.99
CA LEU A 188 2.88 -4.22 11.56
C LEU A 188 1.37 -4.18 11.26
N TRP A 189 0.97 -4.60 10.06
CA TRP A 189 -0.43 -4.73 9.70
C TRP A 189 -1.14 -5.78 10.55
N ARG A 190 -0.57 -6.98 10.71
CA ARG A 190 -1.18 -8.04 11.53
C ARG A 190 -1.28 -7.68 13.01
N GLU A 191 -0.29 -6.98 13.54
CA GLU A 191 -0.26 -6.54 14.94
C GLU A 191 -1.27 -5.43 15.22
N ARG A 192 -1.43 -4.48 14.29
CA ARG A 192 -2.27 -3.28 14.50
C ARG A 192 -3.68 -3.39 13.94
N GLY A 193 -3.89 -4.27 12.96
CA GLY A 193 -5.20 -4.54 12.34
C GLY A 193 -5.81 -3.36 11.59
N PHE A 194 -5.00 -2.45 11.05
CA PHE A 194 -5.49 -1.37 10.17
C PHE A 194 -5.90 -1.93 8.80
N THR A 195 -6.73 -1.20 8.07
CA THR A 195 -7.08 -1.55 6.68
C THR A 195 -6.00 -1.01 5.76
N ALA A 196 -5.55 -1.81 4.79
CA ALA A 196 -4.43 -1.44 3.93
C ALA A 196 -4.82 -1.53 2.45
N VAL A 197 -4.45 -0.52 1.67
CA VAL A 197 -4.56 -0.55 0.20
C VAL A 197 -3.19 -0.31 -0.39
N LEU A 198 -2.66 -1.33 -1.07
CA LEU A 198 -1.39 -1.27 -1.78
C LEU A 198 -1.61 -1.13 -3.27
N VAL A 199 -1.16 -0.03 -3.85
CA VAL A 199 -0.98 0.09 -5.30
C VAL A 199 0.43 -0.38 -5.63
N THR A 200 0.52 -1.38 -6.51
CA THR A 200 1.80 -1.88 -7.02
C THR A 200 1.66 -2.32 -8.47
N HIS A 201 2.78 -2.33 -9.19
CA HIS A 201 2.90 -2.95 -10.51
C HIS A 201 3.54 -4.34 -10.44
N ASP A 202 4.02 -4.78 -9.27
CA ASP A 202 4.65 -6.09 -9.05
C ASP A 202 3.61 -7.07 -8.47
N VAL A 203 3.27 -8.09 -9.26
CA VAL A 203 2.31 -9.13 -8.87
C VAL A 203 2.79 -9.96 -7.69
N GLN A 204 4.10 -10.18 -7.54
CA GLN A 204 4.64 -10.92 -6.42
C GLN A 204 4.44 -10.14 -5.10
N GLU A 205 4.54 -8.81 -5.13
CA GLU A 205 4.24 -7.97 -3.96
C GLU A 205 2.77 -8.09 -3.55
N ALA A 206 1.87 -8.04 -4.52
CA ALA A 206 0.43 -8.16 -4.30
C ALA A 206 0.09 -9.51 -3.65
N ILE A 207 0.62 -10.62 -4.18
CA ILE A 207 0.38 -11.97 -3.64
C ILE A 207 1.07 -12.16 -2.29
N ALA A 208 2.24 -11.58 -2.07
CA ALA A 208 2.94 -11.72 -0.79
C ALA A 208 2.17 -11.06 0.36
N LEU A 209 1.58 -9.88 0.13
CA LEU A 209 1.00 -9.05 1.20
C LEU A 209 -0.53 -9.19 1.32
N ALA A 210 -1.25 -9.18 0.20
CA ALA A 210 -2.68 -8.88 0.20
C ALA A 210 -3.59 -10.09 0.44
N ASP A 211 -4.64 -9.92 1.22
CA ASP A 211 -5.76 -10.87 1.29
C ASP A 211 -6.50 -10.95 -0.05
N ARG A 212 -6.58 -9.83 -0.77
CA ARG A 212 -7.31 -9.69 -2.04
C ARG A 212 -6.51 -8.90 -3.06
N VAL A 213 -6.53 -9.35 -4.32
CA VAL A 213 -5.89 -8.67 -5.45
C VAL A 213 -6.95 -8.20 -6.43
N ILE A 214 -6.87 -6.92 -6.78
CA ILE A 214 -7.79 -6.25 -7.68
C ILE A 214 -7.00 -5.76 -8.89
N LEU A 215 -7.50 -6.05 -10.09
CA LEU A 215 -6.95 -5.52 -11.34
C LEU A 215 -7.78 -4.34 -11.83
N ILE A 216 -7.13 -3.21 -12.07
CA ILE A 216 -7.73 -2.07 -12.76
C ILE A 216 -7.19 -1.99 -14.19
N GLU A 217 -8.11 -1.97 -15.15
CA GLU A 217 -7.86 -1.85 -16.59
C GLU A 217 -8.82 -0.83 -17.18
N ASP A 218 -8.29 0.11 -17.99
CA ASP A 218 -9.07 1.17 -18.66
C ASP A 218 -10.07 1.92 -17.76
N GLY A 219 -9.70 2.08 -16.49
CA GLY A 219 -10.47 2.75 -15.45
C GLY A 219 -11.58 1.90 -14.81
N ARG A 220 -11.62 0.60 -15.07
CA ARG A 220 -12.60 -0.36 -14.52
C ARG A 220 -11.89 -1.46 -13.73
N ILE A 221 -12.59 -2.04 -12.76
CA ILE A 221 -12.13 -3.26 -12.09
C ILE A 221 -12.48 -4.46 -12.98
N THR A 222 -11.49 -5.25 -13.37
CA THR A 222 -11.65 -6.41 -14.27
C THR A 222 -11.32 -7.75 -13.60
N LEU A 223 -10.76 -7.71 -12.39
CA LEU A 223 -10.51 -8.87 -11.54
C LEU A 223 -10.57 -8.43 -10.07
N ASP A 224 -11.22 -9.23 -9.23
CA ASP A 224 -11.23 -9.10 -7.77
C ASP A 224 -11.16 -10.51 -7.18
N GLU A 225 -9.96 -10.93 -6.74
CA GLU A 225 -9.67 -12.31 -6.36
C GLU A 225 -9.09 -12.39 -4.95
N ARG A 226 -9.60 -13.32 -4.15
CA ARG A 226 -9.07 -13.60 -2.81
C ARG A 226 -7.91 -14.57 -2.89
N ILE A 227 -6.78 -14.17 -2.31
CA ILE A 227 -5.57 -14.99 -2.27
C ILE A 227 -5.67 -15.97 -1.11
N ASP A 228 -6.16 -17.17 -1.41
CA ASP A 228 -6.27 -18.27 -0.46
C ASP A 228 -4.91 -18.97 -0.24
N LEU A 229 -3.97 -18.23 0.35
CA LEU A 229 -2.66 -18.71 0.75
C LEU A 229 -2.41 -18.38 2.23
N GLN A 230 -2.01 -19.40 2.99
CA GLN A 230 -1.60 -19.22 4.38
C GLN A 230 -0.30 -18.42 4.48
N ARG A 231 -0.22 -17.58 5.53
CA ARG A 231 0.98 -16.80 5.86
C ARG A 231 1.87 -17.58 6.84
N PRO A 232 3.21 -17.50 6.74
CA PRO A 232 3.98 -16.66 5.82
C PRO A 232 3.97 -17.21 4.39
N ARG A 233 3.78 -16.32 3.41
CA ARG A 233 3.72 -16.68 1.99
C ARG A 233 5.14 -16.72 1.41
N SER A 234 5.65 -17.93 1.19
CA SER A 234 6.96 -18.13 0.58
C SER A 234 6.85 -18.17 -0.94
N ARG A 235 7.71 -17.39 -1.64
CA ARG A 235 7.80 -17.38 -3.10
C ARG A 235 8.20 -18.74 -3.69
N GLY A 236 8.85 -19.60 -2.90
CA GLY A 236 9.23 -20.96 -3.31
C GLY A 236 8.07 -21.97 -3.28
N ASN A 237 6.86 -21.56 -2.86
CA ASN A 237 5.70 -22.45 -2.82
C ASN A 237 5.04 -22.55 -4.21
N ALA A 238 4.75 -23.76 -4.67
CA ALA A 238 4.05 -24.00 -5.94
C ALA A 238 2.70 -23.27 -6.02
N ALA A 239 1.96 -23.19 -4.92
CA ALA A 239 0.69 -22.46 -4.87
C ALA A 239 0.88 -20.96 -5.07
N PHE A 240 2.00 -20.38 -4.61
CA PHE A 240 2.34 -18.98 -4.88
C PHE A 240 2.57 -18.75 -6.38
N ALA A 241 3.36 -19.62 -7.01
CA ALA A 241 3.64 -19.53 -8.44
C ALA A 241 2.36 -19.66 -9.30
N GLN A 242 1.41 -20.51 -8.90
CA GLN A 242 0.12 -20.64 -9.58
C GLN A 242 -0.72 -19.36 -9.50
N TRP A 243 -0.74 -18.70 -8.34
CA TRP A 243 -1.39 -17.39 -8.20
C TRP A 243 -0.71 -16.32 -9.05
N GLU A 244 0.63 -16.33 -9.07
CA GLU A 244 1.42 -15.41 -9.87
C GLU A 244 1.13 -15.56 -11.36
N GLU A 245 1.17 -16.79 -11.88
CA GLU A 245 0.83 -17.09 -13.27
C GLU A 245 -0.60 -16.65 -13.61
N ARG A 246 -1.58 -16.96 -12.76
CA ARG A 246 -2.98 -16.57 -12.95
C ARG A 246 -3.16 -15.06 -13.07
N ILE A 247 -2.57 -14.29 -12.15
CA ILE A 247 -2.72 -12.83 -12.13
C ILE A 247 -1.92 -12.19 -13.27
N LEU A 248 -0.68 -12.63 -13.51
CA LEU A 248 0.14 -12.14 -14.63
C LEU A 248 -0.53 -12.38 -15.98
N ALA A 249 -1.12 -13.58 -16.18
CA ALA A 249 -1.85 -13.88 -17.41
C ALA A 249 -2.95 -12.84 -17.67
N ARG A 250 -3.68 -12.41 -16.63
CA ARG A 250 -4.72 -11.39 -16.76
C ARG A 250 -4.14 -10.00 -17.08
N VAL A 251 -3.11 -9.57 -16.36
CA VAL A 251 -2.41 -8.29 -16.59
C VAL A 251 -1.80 -8.19 -18.00
N LEU A 252 -1.36 -9.32 -18.57
CA LEU A 252 -0.71 -9.40 -19.88
C LEU A 252 -1.70 -9.59 -21.05
N GLN A 253 -2.87 -10.18 -20.83
CA GLN A 253 -3.88 -10.46 -21.86
C GLN A 253 -4.49 -9.21 -22.52
N HIS A 254 -4.31 -8.02 -21.94
CA HIS A 254 -4.67 -6.76 -22.59
C HIS A 254 -3.44 -6.15 -23.28
N PRO A 255 -3.36 -6.10 -24.63
CA PRO A 255 -2.39 -5.24 -25.27
C PRO A 255 -2.66 -3.81 -24.80
N ALA A 256 -1.60 -3.09 -24.44
CA ALA A 256 -1.70 -1.64 -24.31
C ALA A 256 -2.42 -1.14 -25.56
N SER A 257 -3.45 -0.32 -25.39
CA SER A 257 -4.08 0.47 -26.45
C SER A 257 -3.05 0.74 -27.55
N ALA A 258 -3.35 0.27 -28.76
CA ALA A 258 -2.48 0.39 -29.93
C ALA A 258 -1.79 1.77 -29.93
N PRO A 259 -0.48 1.85 -30.28
CA PRO A 259 0.16 3.14 -30.41
C PRO A 259 -0.71 4.04 -31.30
N ASP A 260 -0.93 5.29 -30.86
CA ASP A 260 -1.70 6.30 -31.60
C ASP A 260 -1.37 6.20 -33.09
N GLU A 261 -2.35 5.81 -33.91
CA GLU A 261 -2.25 5.71 -35.36
C GLU A 261 -2.24 7.11 -36.02
N VAL A 262 -1.68 8.11 -35.33
CA VAL A 262 -1.55 9.50 -35.79
C VAL A 262 -0.11 9.98 -35.58
N LEU A 263 0.85 9.24 -36.12
CA LEU A 263 2.13 9.80 -36.55
C LEU A 263 2.46 9.15 -37.89
N GLY A 264 2.30 9.96 -38.93
CA GLY A 264 2.43 9.55 -40.31
C GLY A 264 3.74 8.83 -40.61
N ASP A 265 3.60 7.86 -41.52
CA ASP A 265 4.59 7.30 -42.42
C ASP A 265 6.04 7.81 -42.24
N VAL A 266 6.86 7.02 -41.54
CA VAL A 266 8.30 7.01 -41.79
C VAL A 266 8.76 5.56 -41.91
N SER A 267 8.56 5.03 -43.10
CA SER A 267 9.40 4.01 -43.74
C SER A 267 10.82 3.88 -43.14
N LEU A 268 11.07 2.83 -42.36
CA LEU A 268 12.41 2.27 -42.16
C LEU A 268 12.35 0.74 -42.12
N LEU A 269 12.16 0.16 -43.31
CA LEU A 269 12.80 -1.12 -43.63
C LEU A 269 14.31 -0.90 -43.61
N LYS A 270 15.02 -1.58 -42.70
CA LYS A 270 16.39 -2.07 -42.92
C LYS A 270 16.78 -3.12 -41.87
N THR A 271 16.51 -4.36 -42.27
CA THR A 271 17.43 -5.51 -42.25
C THR A 271 18.22 -5.80 -40.97
N VAL A 272 17.84 -6.91 -40.33
CA VAL A 272 18.64 -7.66 -39.37
C VAL A 272 19.88 -8.23 -40.07
N THR A 273 21.08 -7.78 -39.69
CA THR A 273 22.31 -8.54 -39.95
C THR A 273 23.38 -8.26 -38.88
N GLN A 274 23.81 -9.35 -38.23
CA GLN A 274 25.10 -9.57 -37.58
C GLN A 274 25.48 -8.74 -36.34
N VAL A 275 25.43 -9.41 -35.17
CA VAL A 275 26.33 -9.11 -34.05
C VAL A 275 27.34 -10.26 -33.96
N ALA A 276 28.55 -9.99 -34.45
CA ALA A 276 29.73 -10.80 -34.16
C ALA A 276 30.29 -10.38 -32.80
N TRP A 277 30.49 -11.36 -31.92
CA TRP A 277 31.19 -11.19 -30.65
C TRP A 277 32.68 -11.00 -30.90
N ALA A 278 33.31 -10.03 -30.22
CA ALA A 278 34.75 -10.04 -30.01
C ALA A 278 35.16 -9.25 -28.75
N ILE A 279 35.69 -10.02 -27.79
CA ILE A 279 36.83 -9.79 -26.88
C ILE A 279 36.76 -8.60 -25.92
#